data_AF-A0A370L209-F1
#
_entry.id   AF-A0A370L209-F1
#
_cell.length_a   1.000
_cell.length_b   1.000
_cell.length_c   1.000
_cell.angle_alpha   90.00
_cell.angle_beta   90.00
_cell.angle_gamma   90.00
#
_symmetry.space_group_name_H-M   'P 1'
#
loop_
_entity.id
_entity.type
_entity.pdbx_description
1 polymer ?
#
loop_
_entity_poly.entity_id
_entity_poly.type
_entity_poly.pdbx_seq_one_letter_code
_entity_poly.pdbx_strand_id
1 'polypeptide(L)'
;MKKIAVVTMQYNEEFYVSRWIDYYARLVGVENLYVVDHDSNDEVREKLSRVSVVRYPRSALDDQERARFVSKFVGALLELYETVIYTDCDEFVSHDPRRFAGFTDWLDATDFEYSTCVGFNVMTMLEEENAVLLEGQVLEQRRHVRFVSPMCKTLIVRKPIRWGGGFHHANRPPHFHGAYLFHLKYADLAERMRRQAMTRGLDFAQADQGHHQRKNDLDLMNIYQSFARLERKEWEDEAIDRYCGQYLEGVTQSERGGEVGTMYVSPLNIAAGEALKLPESFRNLF
;
A
#
# COMPACT_ATOMS: atom_id res chain seq x y z
N MET A 1 -16.76 3.85 -19.58
CA MET A 1 -15.80 3.74 -18.47
C MET A 1 -14.94 2.52 -18.69
N LYS A 2 -13.63 2.66 -18.50
CA LYS A 2 -12.71 1.50 -18.46
C LYS A 2 -13.11 0.61 -17.29
N LYS A 3 -13.10 -0.71 -17.50
CA LYS A 3 -13.39 -1.66 -16.42
C LYS A 3 -12.16 -1.76 -15.53
N ILE A 4 -12.27 -1.27 -14.30
CA ILE A 4 -11.18 -1.29 -13.31
C ILE A 4 -11.61 -2.18 -12.16
N ALA A 5 -10.76 -3.12 -11.76
CA ALA A 5 -10.93 -3.87 -10.52
C ALA A 5 -9.87 -3.47 -9.49
N VAL A 6 -10.20 -3.53 -8.21
CA VAL A 6 -9.26 -3.33 -7.11
C VAL A 6 -9.26 -4.55 -6.22
N VAL A 7 -8.08 -5.05 -5.90
CA VAL A 7 -7.85 -6.27 -5.13
C VAL A 7 -7.08 -5.93 -3.87
N THR A 8 -7.49 -6.52 -2.75
CA THR A 8 -6.64 -6.58 -1.55
C THR A 8 -6.61 -7.97 -0.94
N MET A 9 -5.66 -8.21 -0.05
CA MET A 9 -5.58 -9.40 0.78
C MET A 9 -5.45 -8.99 2.23
N GLN A 10 -6.27 -9.56 3.13
CA GLN A 10 -6.32 -9.13 4.52
C GLN A 10 -6.62 -10.28 5.49
N TYR A 11 -6.34 -10.04 6.78
CA TYR A 11 -6.72 -10.92 7.88
C TYR A 11 -7.04 -10.11 9.15
N ASN A 12 -8.31 -10.09 9.57
CA ASN A 12 -8.77 -9.37 10.76
C ASN A 12 -8.40 -7.88 10.78
N GLU A 13 -8.41 -7.24 9.61
CA GLU A 13 -8.05 -5.84 9.41
C GLU A 13 -9.28 -4.94 9.34
N GLU A 14 -10.27 -5.13 10.22
CA GLU A 14 -11.57 -4.42 10.17
C GLU A 14 -11.41 -2.90 9.96
N PHE A 15 -10.47 -2.29 10.70
CA PHE A 15 -10.17 -0.87 10.64
C PHE A 15 -9.74 -0.38 9.24
N TYR A 16 -8.85 -1.13 8.58
CA TYR A 16 -8.30 -0.75 7.29
C TYR A 16 -9.20 -1.21 6.15
N VAL A 17 -9.70 -2.44 6.18
CA VAL A 17 -10.52 -2.98 5.09
C VAL A 17 -11.82 -2.22 4.90
N SER A 18 -12.44 -1.71 5.98
CA SER A 18 -13.64 -0.88 5.86
C SER A 18 -13.34 0.43 5.12
N ARG A 19 -12.24 1.10 5.46
CA ARG A 19 -11.79 2.33 4.78
C ARG A 19 -11.36 2.08 3.34
N TRP A 20 -10.70 0.96 3.10
CA TRP A 20 -10.30 0.51 1.77
C TRP A 20 -11.53 0.30 0.88
N ILE A 21 -12.55 -0.40 1.40
CA ILE A 21 -13.82 -0.61 0.68
C ILE A 21 -14.47 0.73 0.36
N ASP A 22 -14.62 1.62 1.35
CA ASP A 22 -15.26 2.92 1.15
C ASP A 22 -14.53 3.78 0.12
N TYR A 23 -13.20 3.84 0.19
CA TYR A 23 -12.38 4.62 -0.75
C TYR A 23 -12.49 4.08 -2.18
N TYR A 24 -12.16 2.80 -2.38
CA TYR A 24 -12.11 2.24 -3.72
C TYR A 24 -13.51 2.03 -4.32
N ALA A 25 -14.55 1.82 -3.51
CA ALA A 25 -15.93 1.78 -4.01
C ALA A 25 -16.38 3.13 -4.58
N ARG A 26 -15.94 4.26 -4.01
CA ARG A 26 -16.20 5.60 -4.59
C ARG A 26 -15.49 5.80 -5.92
N LEU A 27 -14.33 5.17 -6.12
CA LEU A 27 -13.55 5.30 -7.35
C LEU A 27 -14.07 4.41 -8.49
N VAL A 28 -14.39 3.15 -8.18
CA VAL A 28 -14.66 2.15 -9.22
C VAL A 28 -15.98 1.41 -9.07
N GLY A 29 -16.76 1.67 -8.02
CA GLY A 29 -17.95 0.88 -7.69
C GLY A 29 -17.62 -0.35 -6.83
N VAL A 30 -18.50 -0.67 -5.88
CA VAL A 30 -18.29 -1.73 -4.88
C VAL A 30 -18.25 -3.13 -5.51
N GLU A 31 -18.95 -3.31 -6.62
CA GLU A 31 -19.02 -4.55 -7.39
C GLU A 31 -17.70 -4.92 -8.07
N ASN A 32 -16.80 -3.94 -8.22
CA ASN A 32 -15.48 -4.13 -8.83
C ASN A 32 -14.36 -4.32 -7.79
N LEU A 33 -14.74 -4.50 -6.52
CA LEU A 33 -13.81 -4.77 -5.42
C LEU A 33 -13.74 -6.26 -5.10
N TYR A 34 -12.50 -6.74 -4.96
CA TYR A 34 -12.19 -8.12 -4.60
C TYR A 34 -11.33 -8.18 -3.36
N VAL A 35 -11.78 -8.93 -2.36
CA VAL A 35 -11.04 -9.16 -1.11
C VAL A 35 -10.64 -10.63 -1.02
N VAL A 36 -9.34 -10.88 -0.99
CA VAL A 36 -8.78 -12.18 -0.63
C VAL A 36 -8.75 -12.24 0.90
N ASP A 37 -9.74 -12.91 1.47
CA ASP A 37 -9.89 -13.03 2.93
C ASP A 37 -9.13 -14.25 3.45
N HIS A 38 -8.10 -14.02 4.28
CA HIS A 38 -7.25 -15.07 4.82
C HIS A 38 -7.85 -15.72 6.09
N ASP A 39 -9.12 -16.12 5.97
CA ASP A 39 -9.99 -16.67 7.02
C ASP A 39 -10.14 -15.73 8.24
N SER A 40 -10.62 -14.51 8.02
CA SER A 40 -10.93 -13.58 9.12
C SER A 40 -12.08 -14.07 10.00
N ASN A 41 -12.27 -13.47 11.18
CA ASN A 41 -13.38 -13.76 12.07
C ASN A 41 -14.75 -13.31 11.49
N ASP A 42 -15.84 -13.68 12.16
CA ASP A 42 -17.20 -13.32 11.72
C ASP A 42 -17.43 -11.80 11.63
N GLU A 43 -16.90 -11.04 12.58
CA GLU A 43 -17.04 -9.58 12.64
C GLU A 43 -16.48 -8.90 11.38
N VAL A 44 -15.29 -9.33 10.94
CA VAL A 44 -14.67 -8.81 9.71
C VAL A 44 -15.43 -9.32 8.49
N ARG A 45 -15.84 -10.60 8.46
CA ARG A 45 -16.61 -11.16 7.34
C ARG A 45 -17.93 -10.42 7.10
N GLU A 46 -18.58 -9.93 8.14
CA GLU A 46 -19.78 -9.09 8.02
C GLU A 46 -19.50 -7.81 7.23
N LYS A 47 -18.36 -7.15 7.47
CA LYS A 47 -17.94 -5.95 6.72
C LYS A 47 -17.69 -6.24 5.24
N LEU A 48 -17.25 -7.47 4.92
CA LEU A 48 -16.97 -7.89 3.55
C LEU A 48 -18.23 -8.30 2.76
N SER A 49 -19.40 -8.33 3.39
CA SER A 49 -20.66 -8.80 2.78
C SER A 49 -21.06 -8.06 1.49
N ARG A 50 -20.52 -6.86 1.26
CA ARG A 50 -20.83 -6.00 0.11
C ARG A 50 -19.86 -6.14 -1.06
N VAL A 51 -18.75 -6.87 -0.91
CA VAL A 51 -17.69 -7.01 -1.94
C VAL A 51 -17.54 -8.46 -2.38
N SER A 52 -16.82 -8.70 -3.47
CA SER A 52 -16.50 -10.06 -3.90
C SER A 52 -15.39 -10.65 -3.01
N VAL A 53 -15.68 -11.73 -2.28
CA VAL A 53 -14.71 -12.36 -1.38
C VAL A 53 -14.18 -13.66 -1.96
N VAL A 54 -12.86 -13.78 -2.03
CA VAL A 54 -12.16 -15.03 -2.28
C VAL A 54 -11.59 -15.51 -0.96
N ARG A 55 -12.15 -16.60 -0.44
CA ARG A 55 -11.63 -17.24 0.76
C ARG A 55 -10.26 -17.85 0.48
N TYR A 56 -9.26 -17.46 1.26
CA TYR A 56 -7.91 -18.02 1.26
C TYR A 56 -7.71 -18.79 2.57
N PRO A 57 -7.72 -20.13 2.55
CA PRO A 57 -7.63 -20.93 3.77
C PRO A 57 -6.37 -20.62 4.57
N ARG A 58 -6.50 -20.53 5.89
CA ARG A 58 -5.38 -20.14 6.74
C ARG A 58 -4.26 -21.18 6.79
N SER A 59 -3.04 -20.71 6.57
CA SER A 59 -1.79 -21.44 6.80
C SER A 59 -0.78 -20.52 7.50
N ALA A 60 0.42 -21.06 7.81
CA ALA A 60 1.53 -20.21 8.24
C ALA A 60 1.79 -19.13 7.19
N LEU A 61 2.00 -17.89 7.62
CA LEU A 61 2.19 -16.76 6.70
C LEU A 61 3.42 -17.00 5.82
N ASP A 62 3.19 -17.05 4.51
CA ASP A 62 4.22 -17.12 3.49
C ASP A 62 4.00 -16.04 2.44
N ASP A 63 4.83 -15.00 2.49
CA ASP A 63 4.75 -13.88 1.54
C ASP A 63 4.99 -14.30 0.08
N GLN A 64 5.73 -15.39 -0.17
CA GLN A 64 5.96 -15.89 -1.54
C GLN A 64 4.72 -16.60 -2.08
N GLU A 65 4.06 -17.42 -1.25
CA GLU A 65 2.82 -18.09 -1.63
C GLU A 65 1.72 -17.06 -1.93
N ARG A 66 1.55 -16.10 -1.02
CA ARG A 66 0.60 -14.98 -1.17
C ARG A 66 0.86 -14.19 -2.45
N ALA A 67 2.11 -13.78 -2.69
CA ALA A 67 2.45 -13.02 -3.90
C ALA A 67 2.20 -13.83 -5.18
N ARG A 68 2.47 -15.14 -5.16
CA ARG A 68 2.19 -16.04 -6.29
C ARG A 68 0.69 -16.17 -6.56
N PHE A 69 -0.11 -16.35 -5.52
CA PHE A 69 -1.56 -16.42 -5.63
C PHE A 69 -2.14 -15.12 -6.21
N VAL A 70 -1.82 -13.99 -5.58
CA VAL A 70 -2.31 -12.66 -6.02
C VAL A 70 -1.88 -12.37 -7.46
N SER A 71 -0.65 -12.70 -7.86
CA SER A 71 -0.19 -12.54 -9.24
C SER A 71 -1.07 -13.30 -10.25
N LYS A 72 -1.43 -14.55 -9.93
CA LYS A 72 -2.32 -15.36 -10.78
C LYS A 72 -3.75 -14.83 -10.78
N PHE A 73 -4.25 -14.41 -9.61
CA PHE A 73 -5.61 -13.90 -9.45
C PHE A 73 -5.80 -12.58 -10.21
N VAL A 74 -4.87 -11.63 -10.07
CA VAL A 74 -4.86 -10.40 -10.86
C VAL A 74 -4.76 -10.69 -12.36
N GLY A 75 -3.92 -11.65 -12.76
CA GLY A 75 -3.86 -12.12 -14.14
C GLY A 75 -5.21 -12.60 -14.68
N ALA A 76 -5.97 -13.35 -13.89
CA ALA A 76 -7.32 -13.80 -14.27
C ALA A 76 -8.32 -12.64 -14.35
N LEU A 77 -8.25 -11.66 -13.44
CA LEU A 77 -9.10 -10.47 -13.50
C LEU A 77 -8.81 -9.61 -14.74
N LEU A 78 -7.56 -9.56 -15.22
CA LEU A 78 -7.21 -8.84 -16.45
C LEU A 78 -7.85 -9.42 -17.73
N GLU A 79 -8.45 -10.61 -17.68
CA GLU A 79 -9.30 -11.13 -18.76
C GLU A 79 -10.70 -10.47 -18.79
N LEU A 80 -11.12 -9.85 -17.68
CA LEU A 80 -12.42 -9.22 -17.50
C LEU A 80 -12.35 -7.69 -17.40
N TYR A 81 -11.22 -7.19 -16.92
CA TYR A 81 -10.95 -5.79 -16.60
C TYR A 81 -9.77 -5.27 -17.42
N GLU A 82 -9.83 -4.01 -17.83
CA GLU A 82 -8.72 -3.35 -18.55
C GLU A 82 -7.57 -3.00 -17.59
N THR A 83 -7.91 -2.64 -16.35
CA THR A 83 -6.94 -2.28 -15.32
C THR A 83 -7.28 -3.01 -14.03
N VAL A 84 -6.27 -3.57 -13.38
CA VAL A 84 -6.39 -4.13 -12.04
C VAL A 84 -5.41 -3.41 -11.13
N ILE A 85 -5.88 -3.03 -9.95
CA ILE A 85 -5.06 -2.45 -8.89
C ILE A 85 -4.97 -3.47 -7.78
N TYR A 86 -3.76 -3.73 -7.29
CA TYR A 86 -3.57 -4.51 -6.07
C TYR A 86 -2.95 -3.63 -5.00
N THR A 87 -3.49 -3.61 -3.78
CA THR A 87 -2.86 -2.95 -2.63
C THR A 87 -3.05 -3.80 -1.37
N ASP A 88 -2.17 -3.65 -0.38
CA ASP A 88 -2.52 -4.07 0.97
C ASP A 88 -3.72 -3.22 1.49
N CYS A 89 -4.48 -3.72 2.47
CA CYS A 89 -5.72 -3.06 2.89
C CYS A 89 -5.48 -1.70 3.60
N ASP A 90 -4.25 -1.44 4.05
CA ASP A 90 -3.79 -0.17 4.63
C ASP A 90 -3.03 0.72 3.61
N GLU A 91 -3.17 0.42 2.32
CA GLU A 91 -2.50 1.10 1.21
C GLU A 91 -3.50 1.76 0.25
N PHE A 92 -3.36 3.08 0.09
CA PHE A 92 -4.28 3.93 -0.66
C PHE A 92 -3.56 4.59 -1.82
N VAL A 93 -3.89 4.16 -3.04
CA VAL A 93 -3.34 4.69 -4.27
C VAL A 93 -4.14 5.90 -4.73
N SER A 94 -3.47 6.97 -5.12
CA SER A 94 -4.12 8.16 -5.67
C SER A 94 -3.37 8.74 -6.87
N HIS A 95 -4.08 9.57 -7.63
CA HIS A 95 -3.51 10.48 -8.63
C HIS A 95 -2.94 11.73 -7.94
N ASP A 96 -2.28 12.59 -8.71
CA ASP A 96 -1.99 13.95 -8.27
C ASP A 96 -3.21 14.88 -8.47
N PRO A 97 -3.93 15.29 -7.41
CA PRO A 97 -5.11 16.16 -7.52
C PRO A 97 -4.76 17.59 -7.99
N ARG A 98 -3.48 17.96 -8.06
CA ARG A 98 -3.03 19.23 -8.65
C ARG A 98 -2.97 19.16 -10.18
N ARG A 99 -2.95 17.94 -10.74
CA ARG A 99 -2.75 17.67 -12.18
C ARG A 99 -3.97 17.06 -12.85
N PHE A 100 -4.75 16.26 -12.13
CA PHE A 100 -5.95 15.60 -12.64
C PHE A 100 -7.11 15.83 -11.67
N ALA A 101 -8.33 15.99 -12.17
CA ALA A 101 -9.50 16.23 -11.33
C ALA A 101 -9.97 14.95 -10.63
N GLY A 102 -9.73 13.78 -11.24
CA GLY A 102 -10.03 12.49 -10.65
C GLY A 102 -9.03 11.40 -11.05
N PHE A 103 -9.12 10.28 -10.34
CA PHE A 103 -8.26 9.12 -10.57
C PHE A 103 -8.47 8.49 -11.95
N THR A 104 -9.71 8.48 -12.44
CA THR A 104 -10.04 8.00 -13.79
C THR A 104 -9.48 8.89 -14.88
N ASP A 105 -9.43 10.21 -14.66
CA ASP A 105 -8.85 11.16 -15.63
C ASP A 105 -7.35 10.89 -15.81
N TRP A 106 -6.64 10.62 -14.71
CA TRP A 106 -5.24 10.21 -14.76
C TRP A 106 -5.06 8.89 -15.51
N LEU A 107 -5.90 7.89 -15.24
CA LEU A 107 -5.84 6.60 -15.95
C LEU A 107 -6.08 6.77 -17.46
N ASP A 108 -7.04 7.60 -17.86
CA ASP A 108 -7.36 7.80 -19.27
C ASP A 108 -6.29 8.61 -20.01
N ALA A 109 -5.66 9.58 -19.33
CA ALA A 109 -4.61 10.42 -19.90
C ALA A 109 -3.23 9.75 -19.99
N THR A 110 -3.04 8.63 -19.29
CA THR A 110 -1.71 8.00 -19.15
C THR A 110 -1.64 6.65 -19.87
N ASP A 111 -0.70 6.55 -20.81
CA ASP A 111 -0.40 5.29 -21.51
C ASP A 111 0.68 4.49 -20.76
N PHE A 112 0.31 3.30 -20.30
CA PHE A 112 1.19 2.37 -19.59
C PHE A 112 0.63 0.95 -19.60
N GLU A 113 1.51 -0.06 -19.54
CA GLU A 113 1.12 -1.45 -19.25
C GLU A 113 1.07 -1.74 -17.74
N TYR A 114 1.90 -1.06 -16.96
CA TYR A 114 1.96 -1.11 -15.51
C TYR A 114 2.50 0.22 -14.97
N SER A 115 2.16 0.57 -13.73
CA SER A 115 2.67 1.77 -13.07
C SER A 115 3.12 1.49 -11.64
N THR A 116 4.29 2.00 -11.32
CA THR A 116 4.83 2.12 -9.97
C THR A 116 4.29 3.39 -9.32
N CYS A 117 3.80 3.25 -8.09
CA CYS A 117 3.36 4.36 -7.26
C CYS A 117 4.57 4.91 -6.49
N VAL A 118 4.62 6.22 -6.33
CA VAL A 118 5.59 6.87 -5.43
C VAL A 118 5.09 6.71 -3.99
N GLY A 119 5.93 6.10 -3.14
CA GLY A 119 5.50 5.56 -1.86
C GLY A 119 5.78 6.43 -0.65
N PHE A 120 4.75 6.59 0.19
CA PHE A 120 4.83 7.33 1.44
C PHE A 120 4.24 6.56 2.61
N ASN A 121 4.87 6.70 3.78
CA ASN A 121 4.18 6.46 5.05
C ASN A 121 3.44 7.74 5.46
N VAL A 122 2.16 7.61 5.79
CA VAL A 122 1.39 8.64 6.51
C VAL A 122 1.78 8.58 7.98
N MET A 123 2.19 9.71 8.55
CA MET A 123 2.72 9.78 9.90
C MET A 123 1.75 10.45 10.86
N THR A 124 1.68 9.95 12.08
CA THR A 124 1.06 10.64 13.21
C THR A 124 2.12 11.46 13.94
N MET A 125 1.98 12.78 13.91
CA MET A 125 2.85 13.71 14.63
C MET A 125 2.30 13.90 16.05
N LEU A 126 2.70 13.04 17.00
CA LEU A 126 2.09 12.96 18.34
C LEU A 126 2.09 14.27 19.17
N GLU A 127 2.98 15.22 18.86
CA GLU A 127 3.03 16.53 19.51
C GLU A 127 2.02 17.54 18.92
N GLU A 128 1.46 17.23 17.75
CA GLU A 128 0.65 18.12 16.92
C GLU A 128 -0.75 17.55 16.62
N GLU A 129 -0.90 16.22 16.64
CA GLU A 129 -2.06 15.48 16.16
C GLU A 129 -2.56 14.47 17.21
N ASN A 130 -3.84 14.12 17.15
CA ASN A 130 -4.38 13.03 17.97
C ASN A 130 -3.67 11.71 17.64
N ALA A 131 -3.34 10.95 18.68
CA ALA A 131 -2.68 9.65 18.52
C ALA A 131 -3.51 8.63 17.72
N VAL A 132 -4.84 8.79 17.71
CA VAL A 132 -5.79 7.95 16.98
C VAL A 132 -6.51 8.76 15.90
N LEU A 133 -7.00 8.09 14.88
CA LEU A 133 -7.87 8.66 13.86
C LEU A 133 -9.29 8.73 14.43
N LEU A 134 -9.91 9.91 14.28
CA LEU A 134 -11.32 10.14 14.51
C LEU A 134 -12.12 9.88 13.21
N GLU A 135 -13.43 10.03 13.28
CA GLU A 135 -14.29 10.01 12.10
C GLU A 135 -13.88 11.12 11.11
N GLY A 136 -13.97 10.83 9.81
CA GLY A 136 -13.59 11.75 8.73
C GLY A 136 -12.46 11.22 7.85
N GLN A 137 -11.95 12.09 6.97
CA GLN A 137 -10.85 11.75 6.06
C GLN A 137 -9.53 11.63 6.83
N VAL A 138 -8.68 10.68 6.42
CA VAL A 138 -7.38 10.42 7.05
C VAL A 138 -6.44 11.59 6.81
N LEU A 139 -6.39 12.10 5.58
CA LEU A 139 -5.43 13.15 5.20
C LEU A 139 -5.81 14.56 5.68
N GLU A 140 -7.05 14.76 6.16
CA GLU A 140 -7.42 15.95 6.93
C GLU A 140 -6.80 15.96 8.34
N GLN A 141 -6.64 14.76 8.91
CA GLN A 141 -6.15 14.52 10.27
C GLN A 141 -4.65 14.23 10.34
N ARG A 142 -4.04 13.81 9.22
CA ARG A 142 -2.61 13.48 9.10
C ARG A 142 -1.99 14.30 7.99
N ARG A 143 -1.26 15.34 8.37
CA ARG A 143 -0.77 16.35 7.43
C ARG A 143 0.63 16.04 6.89
N HIS A 144 1.33 15.10 7.51
CA HIS A 144 2.72 14.81 7.19
C HIS A 144 2.89 13.40 6.66
N VAL A 145 3.73 13.30 5.63
CA VAL A 145 4.14 12.04 5.03
C VAL A 145 5.65 11.94 4.97
N ARG A 146 6.16 10.72 4.87
CA ARG A 146 7.58 10.45 4.69
C ARG A 146 7.78 9.51 3.51
N PHE A 147 8.56 9.94 2.53
CA PHE A 147 8.97 9.08 1.44
C PHE A 147 9.73 7.88 2.01
N VAL A 148 9.35 6.68 1.58
CA VAL A 148 10.05 5.44 1.94
C VAL A 148 10.05 4.49 0.74
N SER A 149 11.23 4.00 0.36
CA SER A 149 11.35 3.15 -0.82
C SER A 149 10.58 1.82 -0.76
N PRO A 150 10.37 1.16 0.41
CA PRO A 150 9.52 -0.03 0.45
C PRO A 150 8.08 0.22 -0.05
N MET A 151 7.60 1.46 -0.01
CA MET A 151 6.25 1.80 -0.48
C MET A 151 6.22 2.19 -1.96
N CYS A 152 7.37 2.24 -2.65
CA CYS A 152 7.40 2.43 -4.09
C CYS A 152 7.05 1.10 -4.78
N LYS A 153 5.77 0.81 -4.94
CA LYS A 153 5.27 -0.49 -5.42
C LYS A 153 4.61 -0.38 -6.79
N THR A 154 4.81 -1.39 -7.65
CA THR A 154 4.09 -1.53 -8.92
C THR A 154 2.72 -2.13 -8.68
N LEU A 155 1.69 -1.29 -8.57
CA LEU A 155 0.37 -1.68 -8.04
C LEU A 155 -0.75 -1.59 -9.07
N ILE A 156 -0.56 -0.85 -10.16
CA ILE A 156 -1.60 -0.55 -11.16
C ILE A 156 -1.17 -1.22 -12.46
N VAL A 157 -1.96 -2.17 -12.98
CA VAL A 157 -1.55 -3.01 -14.11
C VAL A 157 -2.65 -3.16 -15.15
N ARG A 158 -2.25 -3.17 -16.43
CA ARG A 158 -3.08 -3.49 -17.61
C ARG A 158 -2.61 -4.76 -18.32
N LYS A 159 -1.46 -5.30 -17.90
CA LYS A 159 -0.91 -6.59 -18.35
C LYS A 159 -0.50 -7.41 -17.13
N PRO A 160 -0.59 -8.75 -17.20
CA PRO A 160 -0.18 -9.59 -16.09
C PRO A 160 1.28 -9.36 -15.71
N ILE A 161 1.52 -9.15 -14.41
CA ILE A 161 2.85 -9.12 -13.79
C ILE A 161 2.92 -10.15 -12.66
N ARG A 162 4.13 -10.41 -12.19
CA ARG A 162 4.39 -11.31 -11.06
C ARG A 162 5.10 -10.53 -9.98
N TRP A 163 4.49 -10.49 -8.80
CA TRP A 163 5.06 -9.87 -7.61
C TRP A 163 5.97 -10.84 -6.85
N GLY A 164 6.90 -10.27 -6.10
CA GLY A 164 7.77 -10.99 -5.17
C GLY A 164 8.15 -10.13 -3.97
N GLY A 165 8.83 -10.74 -2.99
CA GLY A 165 9.33 -10.06 -1.79
C GLY A 165 8.25 -9.29 -1.03
N GLY A 166 7.12 -9.93 -0.72
CA GLY A 166 6.00 -9.26 -0.03
C GLY A 166 5.44 -8.08 -0.82
N PHE A 167 5.37 -8.21 -2.15
CA PHE A 167 4.87 -7.19 -3.09
C PHE A 167 5.77 -5.96 -3.29
N HIS A 168 6.97 -5.94 -2.71
CA HIS A 168 7.96 -4.87 -2.93
C HIS A 168 8.74 -5.04 -4.24
N HIS A 169 8.60 -6.17 -4.93
CA HIS A 169 9.32 -6.48 -6.16
C HIS A 169 8.35 -6.94 -7.24
N ALA A 170 8.74 -6.76 -8.50
CA ALA A 170 7.99 -7.25 -9.65
C ALA A 170 8.92 -7.79 -10.74
N ASN A 171 8.38 -8.66 -11.60
CA ASN A 171 9.07 -9.12 -12.82
C ASN A 171 9.11 -8.06 -13.94
N ARG A 172 8.87 -6.79 -13.60
CA ARG A 172 8.96 -5.62 -14.47
C ARG A 172 9.77 -4.54 -13.75
N PRO A 173 10.61 -3.77 -14.46
CA PRO A 173 11.32 -2.65 -13.84
C PRO A 173 10.30 -1.62 -13.32
N PRO A 174 10.57 -0.93 -12.20
CA PRO A 174 9.72 0.15 -11.76
C PRO A 174 9.62 1.28 -12.78
N HIS A 175 8.43 1.87 -12.93
CA HIS A 175 8.19 3.00 -13.83
C HIS A 175 7.10 3.92 -13.25
N PHE A 176 7.46 5.17 -12.96
CA PHE A 176 6.58 6.13 -12.30
C PHE A 176 5.83 6.99 -13.32
N HIS A 177 4.50 7.02 -13.20
CA HIS A 177 3.64 7.85 -14.07
C HIS A 177 2.81 8.89 -13.29
N GLY A 178 3.27 9.29 -12.10
CA GLY A 178 2.59 10.28 -11.26
C GLY A 178 1.43 9.75 -10.43
N ALA A 179 1.43 8.45 -10.11
CA ALA A 179 0.57 7.88 -9.06
C ALA A 179 1.31 7.84 -7.72
N TYR A 180 0.58 8.04 -6.64
CA TYR A 180 1.08 8.03 -5.26
C TYR A 180 0.49 6.87 -4.49
N LEU A 181 1.28 6.32 -3.55
CA LEU A 181 0.83 5.33 -2.57
C LEU A 181 0.97 5.92 -1.17
N PHE A 182 -0.14 5.97 -0.44
CA PHE A 182 -0.19 6.34 0.97
C PHE A 182 -0.41 5.11 1.84
N HIS A 183 0.57 4.79 2.68
CA HIS A 183 0.52 3.64 3.58
C HIS A 183 0.21 4.10 5.01
N LEU A 184 -0.85 3.52 5.58
CA LEU A 184 -1.47 3.99 6.82
C LEU A 184 -0.95 3.30 8.08
N LYS A 185 0.10 2.47 7.97
CA LYS A 185 0.71 1.77 9.11
C LYS A 185 1.04 2.68 10.30
N TYR A 186 1.35 3.96 10.08
CA TYR A 186 1.68 4.91 11.15
C TYR A 186 0.65 6.03 11.31
N ALA A 187 -0.53 5.89 10.70
CA ALA A 187 -1.59 6.89 10.75
C ALA A 187 -2.43 6.78 12.03
N ASP A 188 -2.43 5.64 12.73
CA ASP A 188 -3.16 5.46 13.98
C ASP A 188 -2.35 4.61 14.96
N LEU A 189 -2.05 5.18 16.13
CA LEU A 189 -1.24 4.53 17.16
C LEU A 189 -1.94 3.31 17.77
N ALA A 190 -3.22 3.43 18.10
CA ALA A 190 -3.97 2.37 18.78
C ALA A 190 -4.16 1.17 17.85
N GLU A 191 -4.56 1.43 16.59
CA GLU A 191 -4.69 0.39 15.58
C GLU A 191 -3.34 -0.25 15.27
N ARG A 192 -2.26 0.55 15.20
CA ARG A 192 -0.93 0.01 14.98
C ARG A 192 -0.47 -0.93 16.11
N MET A 193 -0.79 -0.61 17.37
CA MET A 193 -0.54 -1.48 18.52
C MET A 193 -1.40 -2.75 18.46
N ARG A 194 -2.70 -2.62 18.18
CA ARG A 194 -3.64 -3.75 18.04
C ARG A 194 -3.16 -4.73 16.98
N ARG A 195 -2.90 -4.24 15.76
CA ARG A 195 -2.39 -5.03 14.64
C ARG A 195 -1.08 -5.73 15.01
N GLN A 196 -0.17 -5.02 15.67
CA GLN A 196 1.11 -5.61 16.08
C GLN A 196 0.97 -6.77 17.05
N ALA A 197 0.11 -6.61 18.06
CA ALA A 197 -0.16 -7.65 19.04
C ALA A 197 -0.70 -8.92 18.36
N MET A 198 -1.60 -8.75 17.39
CA MET A 198 -2.08 -9.85 16.57
C MET A 198 -0.97 -10.49 15.74
N THR A 199 -0.19 -9.70 14.98
CA THR A 199 0.86 -10.22 14.08
C THR A 199 1.94 -10.99 14.84
N ARG A 200 2.27 -10.58 16.08
CA ARG A 200 3.23 -11.31 16.94
C ARG A 200 2.76 -12.72 17.30
N GLY A 201 1.44 -12.96 17.33
CA GLY A 201 0.85 -14.26 17.62
C GLY A 201 0.61 -15.14 16.40
N LEU A 202 1.05 -14.73 15.20
CA LEU A 202 0.86 -15.51 13.98
C LEU A 202 2.04 -16.44 13.71
N ASP A 203 1.74 -17.60 13.12
CA ASP A 203 2.75 -18.50 12.57
C ASP A 203 3.26 -17.95 11.23
N PHE A 204 4.58 -18.01 11.04
CA PHE A 204 5.25 -17.63 9.80
C PHE A 204 5.98 -18.84 9.24
N ALA A 205 5.95 -19.00 7.91
CA ALA A 205 6.64 -20.08 7.22
C ALA A 205 8.17 -19.98 7.38
N GLN A 206 8.69 -18.77 7.55
CA GLN A 206 10.10 -18.49 7.82
C GLN A 206 10.25 -17.52 9.00
N ALA A 207 11.24 -17.77 9.86
CA ALA A 207 11.43 -17.00 11.09
C ALA A 207 11.75 -15.51 10.84
N ASP A 208 12.31 -15.18 9.69
CA ASP A 208 12.74 -13.83 9.31
C ASP A 208 11.63 -12.98 8.65
N GLN A 209 10.53 -13.60 8.24
CA GLN A 209 9.40 -12.89 7.63
C GLN A 209 8.68 -11.98 8.64
N GLY A 210 8.18 -10.84 8.18
CA GLY A 210 7.38 -9.94 9.01
C GLY A 210 8.09 -9.32 10.22
N HIS A 211 9.42 -9.33 10.33
CA HIS A 211 10.13 -8.72 11.48
C HIS A 211 9.73 -7.26 11.74
N HIS A 212 9.60 -6.47 10.67
CA HIS A 212 9.17 -5.07 10.73
C HIS A 212 7.69 -4.89 11.15
N GLN A 213 6.92 -5.97 11.17
CA GLN A 213 5.53 -6.02 11.62
C GLN A 213 5.44 -6.52 13.07
N ARG A 214 6.46 -7.20 13.60
CA ARG A 214 6.49 -7.89 14.91
C ARG A 214 7.31 -7.21 16.02
N LYS A 215 7.70 -5.94 15.87
CA LYS A 215 8.36 -5.16 16.95
C LYS A 215 7.58 -5.21 18.28
N ASN A 216 8.26 -5.06 19.41
CA ASN A 216 7.60 -4.90 20.69
C ASN A 216 7.01 -3.47 20.82
N ASP A 217 6.19 -3.25 21.84
CA ASP A 217 5.45 -1.99 21.99
C ASP A 217 6.38 -0.81 22.33
N LEU A 218 7.49 -1.04 23.06
CA LEU A 218 8.48 -0.02 23.36
C LEU A 218 9.20 0.46 22.09
N ASP A 219 9.64 -0.47 21.25
CA ASP A 219 10.24 -0.17 19.94
C ASP A 219 9.27 0.57 19.03
N LEU A 220 7.98 0.22 19.09
CA LEU A 220 6.96 0.93 18.35
C LEU A 220 6.81 2.37 18.83
N MET A 221 6.71 2.61 20.14
CA MET A 221 6.65 3.96 20.70
C MET A 221 7.88 4.79 20.33
N ASN A 222 9.07 4.18 20.38
CA ASN A 222 10.31 4.83 19.95
C ASN A 222 10.27 5.27 18.48
N ILE A 223 9.61 4.50 17.60
CA ILE A 223 9.40 4.91 16.21
C ILE A 223 8.51 6.15 16.13
N TYR A 224 7.36 6.16 16.81
CA TYR A 224 6.46 7.32 16.79
C TYR A 224 7.14 8.57 17.38
N GLN A 225 7.86 8.43 18.49
CA GLN A 225 8.64 9.53 19.07
C GLN A 225 9.76 10.03 18.14
N SER A 226 10.33 9.15 17.32
CA SER A 226 11.36 9.56 16.35
C SER A 226 10.82 10.49 15.27
N PHE A 227 9.52 10.47 14.96
CA PHE A 227 8.92 11.35 13.95
C PHE A 227 9.01 12.82 14.35
N ALA A 228 8.93 13.13 15.65
CA ALA A 228 9.11 14.49 16.16
C ALA A 228 10.52 15.06 15.90
N ARG A 229 11.50 14.23 15.58
CA ARG A 229 12.88 14.64 15.25
C ARG A 229 13.08 14.92 13.76
N LEU A 230 12.12 14.57 12.90
CA LEU A 230 12.20 14.85 11.48
C LEU A 230 12.04 16.36 11.26
N GLU A 231 12.87 16.91 10.37
CA GLU A 231 12.69 18.28 9.89
C GLU A 231 11.34 18.37 9.15
N ARG A 232 10.55 19.40 9.42
CA ARG A 232 9.29 19.65 8.70
C ARG A 232 9.62 20.47 7.45
N LYS A 233 9.23 19.96 6.29
CA LYS A 233 9.37 20.67 5.01
C LYS A 233 8.04 20.72 4.28
N GLU A 234 7.85 21.77 3.51
CA GLU A 234 6.78 21.81 2.52
C GLU A 234 7.07 20.79 1.42
N TRP A 235 6.01 20.32 0.76
CA TRP A 235 6.14 19.41 -0.37
C TRP A 235 6.78 20.13 -1.58
N GLU A 236 7.84 19.54 -2.12
CA GLU A 236 8.52 19.98 -3.34
C GLU A 236 8.60 18.81 -4.33
N ASP A 237 8.11 19.00 -5.55
CA ASP A 237 8.10 17.93 -6.56
C ASP A 237 9.54 17.51 -6.93
N GLU A 238 10.48 18.45 -6.94
CA GLU A 238 11.90 18.18 -7.17
C GLU A 238 12.51 17.30 -6.07
N ALA A 239 12.01 17.38 -4.83
CA ALA A 239 12.44 16.49 -3.76
C ALA A 239 11.95 15.06 -4.00
N ILE A 240 10.71 14.90 -4.43
CA ILE A 240 10.13 13.62 -4.79
C ILE A 240 10.89 12.99 -5.97
N ASP A 241 11.18 13.77 -7.02
CA ASP A 241 11.94 13.32 -8.18
C ASP A 241 13.34 12.82 -7.80
N ARG A 242 14.04 13.51 -6.88
CA ARG A 242 15.33 13.05 -6.36
C ARG A 242 15.22 11.69 -5.66
N TYR A 243 14.20 11.48 -4.83
CA TYR A 243 14.00 10.18 -4.17
C TYR A 243 13.64 9.07 -5.15
N CYS A 244 12.81 9.37 -6.15
CA CYS A 244 12.52 8.44 -7.24
C CYS A 244 13.79 8.08 -8.03
N GLY A 245 14.67 9.05 -8.31
CA GLY A 245 15.97 8.81 -8.92
C GLY A 245 16.85 7.86 -8.09
N GLN A 246 17.04 8.16 -6.81
CA GLN A 246 17.80 7.30 -5.89
C GLN A 246 17.22 5.89 -5.78
N TYR A 247 15.89 5.79 -5.78
CA TYR A 247 15.19 4.51 -5.80
C TYR A 247 15.54 3.70 -7.05
N LEU A 248 15.43 4.32 -8.23
CA LEU A 248 15.72 3.66 -9.52
C LEU A 248 17.18 3.23 -9.64
N GLU A 249 18.13 4.06 -9.17
CA GLU A 249 19.57 3.73 -9.14
C GLU A 249 19.86 2.49 -8.28
N GLY A 250 19.07 2.26 -7.22
CA GLY A 250 19.22 1.10 -6.35
C GLY A 250 18.49 -0.17 -6.81
N VAL A 251 17.73 -0.12 -7.91
CA VAL A 251 17.02 -1.30 -8.44
C VAL A 251 18.03 -2.25 -9.07
N THR A 252 17.97 -3.53 -8.68
CA THR A 252 18.84 -4.58 -9.22
C THR A 252 18.02 -5.70 -9.86
N GLN A 253 18.57 -6.35 -10.88
CA GLN A 253 17.99 -7.57 -11.43
C GLN A 253 18.47 -8.78 -10.62
N SER A 254 17.55 -9.66 -10.29
CA SER A 254 17.84 -10.94 -9.65
C SER A 254 17.29 -12.08 -10.49
N GLU A 255 18.18 -12.99 -10.90
CA GLU A 255 17.83 -14.25 -11.56
C GLU A 255 17.39 -15.33 -10.55
N ARG A 256 17.53 -15.07 -9.24
CA ARG A 256 17.12 -15.99 -8.16
C ARG A 256 15.60 -16.14 -8.01
N GLY A 257 14.80 -15.57 -8.90
CA GLY A 257 13.33 -15.61 -8.87
C GLY A 257 12.70 -16.98 -9.11
N GLY A 258 13.47 -18.05 -9.30
CA GLY A 258 12.93 -19.41 -9.51
C GLY A 258 11.99 -19.49 -10.73
N GLU A 259 10.82 -20.11 -10.58
CA GLU A 259 9.75 -20.26 -11.61
C GLU A 259 9.28 -18.94 -12.26
N VAL A 260 9.72 -17.79 -11.73
CA VAL A 260 9.25 -16.44 -12.05
C VAL A 260 10.19 -15.69 -13.02
N GLY A 261 11.35 -16.26 -13.36
CA GLY A 261 12.36 -15.59 -14.20
C GLY A 261 12.97 -14.36 -13.52
N THR A 262 13.37 -13.35 -14.31
CA THR A 262 14.00 -12.12 -13.81
C THR A 262 13.06 -11.33 -12.91
N MET A 263 13.53 -11.02 -11.69
CA MET A 263 12.85 -10.16 -10.72
C MET A 263 13.63 -8.84 -10.56
N TYR A 264 12.92 -7.71 -10.54
CA TYR A 264 13.51 -6.41 -10.24
C TYR A 264 13.39 -6.15 -8.74
N VAL A 265 14.52 -6.30 -8.04
CA VAL A 265 14.64 -6.15 -6.59
C VAL A 265 14.87 -4.68 -6.28
N SER A 266 13.94 -4.12 -5.53
CA SER A 266 13.90 -2.69 -5.18
C SER A 266 14.69 -2.43 -3.89
N PRO A 267 15.36 -1.28 -3.76
CA PRO A 267 16.08 -0.93 -2.53
C PRO A 267 15.07 -0.67 -1.41
N LEU A 268 15.18 -1.34 -0.27
CA LEU A 268 14.21 -1.23 0.83
C LEU A 268 14.68 -0.36 2.01
N ASN A 269 15.79 0.35 1.83
CA ASN A 269 16.50 1.07 2.88
C ASN A 269 16.54 2.60 2.69
N ILE A 270 15.85 3.14 1.68
CA ILE A 270 15.80 4.59 1.43
C ILE A 270 14.59 5.16 2.17
N ALA A 271 14.82 6.20 2.97
CA ALA A 271 13.78 6.96 3.63
C ALA A 271 14.19 8.43 3.69
N ALA A 272 13.24 9.34 3.46
CA ALA A 272 13.48 10.77 3.62
C ALA A 272 13.97 11.10 5.04
N GLY A 273 14.83 12.12 5.17
CA GLY A 273 15.25 12.64 6.48
C GLY A 273 14.25 13.61 7.09
N GLU A 274 13.26 14.02 6.30
CA GLU A 274 12.23 15.00 6.58
C GLU A 274 10.82 14.40 6.62
N ALA A 275 9.94 15.12 7.31
CA ALA A 275 8.49 14.98 7.24
C ALA A 275 7.97 16.02 6.24
N LEU A 276 7.45 15.55 5.11
CA LEU A 276 6.87 16.39 4.07
C LEU A 276 5.42 16.69 4.42
N LYS A 277 5.07 17.97 4.48
CA LYS A 277 3.70 18.41 4.67
C LYS A 277 2.95 18.31 3.34
N LEU A 278 1.83 17.60 3.35
CA LEU A 278 1.02 17.37 2.16
C LEU A 278 0.40 18.69 1.63
N PRO A 279 0.37 18.90 0.31
CA PRO A 279 -0.40 19.97 -0.28
C PRO A 279 -1.89 19.83 0.06
N GLU A 280 -2.58 20.96 0.22
CA GLU A 280 -3.99 20.98 0.64
C GLU A 280 -4.91 20.23 -0.32
N SER A 281 -4.56 20.18 -1.61
CA SER A 281 -5.28 19.42 -2.64
C SER A 281 -5.40 17.91 -2.34
N PHE A 282 -4.51 17.34 -1.51
CA PHE A 282 -4.53 15.93 -1.15
C PHE A 282 -5.46 15.61 0.03
N ARG A 283 -5.91 16.59 0.80
CA ARG A 283 -6.60 16.35 2.08
C ARG A 283 -7.92 15.57 1.94
N ASN A 284 -8.59 15.71 0.81
CA ASN A 284 -9.94 15.17 0.59
C ASN A 284 -9.96 13.84 -0.19
N LEU A 285 -8.82 13.14 -0.28
CA LEU A 285 -8.73 11.90 -1.06
C LEU A 285 -9.41 10.71 -0.36
N PHE A 286 -9.05 10.44 0.90
CA PHE A 286 -9.57 9.31 1.70
C PHE A 286 -9.53 9.59 3.20
#